data_AF-A0A7K2QA40-F1
#
_entry.id   AF-A0A7K2QA40-F1
#
_cell.length_a   1.000
_cell.length_b   1.000
_cell.length_c   1.000
_cell.angle_alpha   90.00
_cell.angle_beta   90.00
_cell.angle_gamma   90.00
#
_symmetry.space_group_name_H-M   'P 1'
#
loop_
_entity.id
_entity.type
_entity.pdbx_description
1 polymer ?
#
loop_
_entity_poly.entity_id
_entity_poly.type
_entity_poly.pdbx_seq_one_letter_code
_entity_poly.pdbx_strand_id
1 'polypeptide(L)'
;GADAGGPLRRLRCQQALAPAGPEAEEAVRAVLDDPELGGLARVWLSERGAADVPAPDGAMVFWLTVDTIAAQLAADGETAELPLLMSSLTEHHTGFFDQVWRVDHPATAYVLEAMGRMHPDKKSAKEARKAAFKARSRQA
;
A
#
# COMPACT_ATOMS: atom_id res chain seq x y z
N GLY A 1 -10.67 8.96 -2.69
CA GLY A 1 -10.17 9.36 -1.36
C GLY A 1 -8.74 9.84 -1.50
N ALA A 2 -8.55 10.99 -2.15
CA ALA A 2 -7.23 11.41 -2.65
C ALA A 2 -6.52 12.44 -1.76
N ASP A 3 -7.16 12.89 -0.68
CA ASP A 3 -6.49 13.73 0.33
C ASP A 3 -5.51 12.92 1.18
N ALA A 4 -4.67 13.62 1.95
CA ALA A 4 -3.64 13.03 2.81
C ALA A 4 -4.19 12.04 3.86
N GLY A 5 -5.46 12.14 4.24
CA GLY A 5 -6.12 11.21 5.17
C GLY A 5 -6.76 9.99 4.48
N GLY A 6 -6.73 9.92 3.15
CA GLY A 6 -7.26 8.80 2.35
C GLY A 6 -6.75 7.43 2.80
N PRO A 7 -5.42 7.23 2.89
CA PRO A 7 -4.84 5.95 3.30
C PRO A 7 -5.35 5.48 4.67
N LEU A 8 -5.32 6.36 5.68
CA LEU A 8 -5.78 6.03 7.03
C LEU A 8 -7.28 5.70 7.06
N ARG A 9 -8.11 6.39 6.27
CA ARG A 9 -9.54 6.05 6.16
C ARG A 9 -9.74 4.68 5.55
N ARG A 10 -9.04 4.34 4.46
CA ARG A 10 -9.12 3.01 3.83
C ARG A 10 -8.67 1.89 4.77
N LEU A 11 -7.58 2.08 5.50
CA LEU A 11 -7.12 1.13 6.53
C LEU A 11 -8.18 0.92 7.61
N ARG A 12 -8.78 2.00 8.14
CA ARG A 12 -9.86 1.90 9.13
C ARG A 12 -11.09 1.19 8.59
N CYS A 13 -11.46 1.44 7.33
CA CYS A 13 -12.54 0.70 6.67
C CYS A 13 -12.20 -0.80 6.55
N GLN A 14 -10.98 -1.16 6.18
CA GLN A 14 -10.53 -2.55 6.14
C GLN A 14 -10.61 -3.21 7.53
N GLN A 15 -10.14 -2.53 8.57
CA GLN A 15 -10.21 -3.03 9.95
C GLN A 15 -11.67 -3.20 10.43
N ALA A 16 -12.57 -2.28 10.07
CA ALA A 16 -13.99 -2.39 10.36
C ALA A 16 -14.69 -3.51 9.57
N LEU A 17 -14.18 -3.83 8.38
CA LEU A 17 -14.68 -4.92 7.53
C LEU A 17 -14.12 -6.30 7.96
N ALA A 18 -12.99 -6.34 8.68
CA ALA A 18 -12.37 -7.57 9.16
C ALA A 18 -13.32 -8.49 9.98
N PRO A 19 -14.16 -8.00 10.91
CA PRO A 19 -15.14 -8.83 11.62
C PRO A 19 -16.42 -9.11 10.81
N ALA A 20 -16.60 -8.53 9.62
CA ALA A 20 -17.83 -8.70 8.85
C ALA A 20 -18.00 -10.15 8.38
N GLY A 21 -19.24 -10.63 8.45
CA GLY A 21 -19.65 -11.96 8.01
C GLY A 21 -19.78 -12.07 6.48
N PRO A 22 -20.19 -13.26 5.98
CA PRO A 22 -20.37 -13.53 4.55
C PRO A 22 -21.32 -12.56 3.84
N GLU A 23 -22.24 -11.92 4.57
CA GLU A 23 -23.20 -10.96 4.03
C GLU A 23 -22.52 -9.73 3.42
N ALA A 24 -21.26 -9.44 3.80
CA ALA A 24 -20.48 -8.36 3.22
C ALA A 24 -19.90 -8.70 1.84
N GLU A 25 -19.84 -9.98 1.44
CA GLU A 25 -19.12 -10.41 0.24
C GLU A 25 -19.61 -9.71 -1.03
N GLU A 26 -20.93 -9.57 -1.21
CA GLU A 26 -21.51 -8.89 -2.38
C GLU A 26 -21.03 -7.44 -2.48
N ALA A 27 -21.06 -6.71 -1.36
CA ALA A 27 -20.60 -5.33 -1.29
C ALA A 27 -19.09 -5.20 -1.53
N VAL A 28 -18.30 -6.16 -1.06
CA VAL A 28 -16.85 -6.20 -1.29
C VAL A 28 -16.53 -6.51 -2.75
N ARG A 29 -17.27 -7.44 -3.37
CA ARG A 29 -17.10 -7.76 -4.79
C ARG A 29 -17.48 -6.58 -5.70
N ALA A 30 -18.46 -5.77 -5.31
CA ALA A 30 -18.92 -4.62 -6.08
C ALA A 30 -17.84 -3.53 -6.29
N VAL A 31 -16.76 -3.54 -5.49
CA VAL A 31 -15.66 -2.57 -5.60
C VAL A 31 -14.36 -3.17 -6.16
N LEU A 32 -14.40 -4.38 -6.73
CA LEU A 32 -13.21 -5.04 -7.30
C LEU A 32 -12.56 -4.26 -8.45
N ASP A 33 -13.35 -3.51 -9.22
CA ASP A 33 -12.87 -2.69 -10.33
C ASP A 33 -12.49 -1.26 -9.89
N ASP A 34 -12.69 -0.92 -8.63
CA ASP A 34 -12.29 0.38 -8.10
C ASP A 34 -10.76 0.44 -7.95
N PRO A 35 -10.09 1.47 -8.47
CA PRO A 35 -8.63 1.55 -8.44
C PRO A 35 -8.05 1.78 -7.04
N GLU A 36 -8.81 2.40 -6.12
CA GLU A 36 -8.36 2.67 -4.75
C GLU A 36 -8.80 1.59 -3.75
N LEU A 37 -9.93 0.92 -4.01
CA LEU A 37 -10.55 -0.05 -3.08
C LEU A 37 -10.35 -1.50 -3.52
N GLY A 38 -10.21 -1.77 -4.81
CA GLY A 38 -10.16 -3.11 -5.38
C GLY A 38 -9.01 -3.96 -4.83
N GLY A 39 -7.88 -3.34 -4.47
CA GLY A 39 -6.77 -4.04 -3.83
C GLY A 39 -7.15 -4.59 -2.44
N LEU A 40 -7.75 -3.75 -1.59
CA LEU A 40 -8.21 -4.16 -0.26
C LEU A 40 -9.36 -5.17 -0.32
N ALA A 41 -10.26 -5.03 -1.29
CA ALA A 41 -11.32 -5.99 -1.53
C ALA A 41 -10.78 -7.39 -1.85
N ARG A 42 -9.75 -7.47 -2.71
CA ARG A 42 -9.07 -8.74 -3.02
C ARG A 42 -8.41 -9.35 -1.78
N VAL A 43 -7.72 -8.54 -0.97
CA VAL A 43 -7.13 -9.02 0.31
C VAL A 43 -8.22 -9.65 1.19
N TRP A 44 -9.33 -8.93 1.41
CA TRP A 44 -10.42 -9.41 2.26
C TRP A 44 -11.04 -10.72 1.75
N LEU A 45 -11.27 -10.82 0.43
CA LEU A 45 -11.82 -12.02 -0.20
C LEU A 45 -10.86 -13.20 -0.12
N SER A 46 -9.57 -12.98 -0.42
CA SER A 46 -8.53 -14.02 -0.37
C SER A 46 -8.30 -14.57 1.03
N GLU A 47 -8.29 -13.71 2.06
CA GLU A 47 -8.16 -14.13 3.47
C GLU A 47 -9.32 -15.05 3.92
N ARG A 48 -10.46 -14.97 3.25
CA ARG A 48 -11.65 -15.80 3.51
C ARG A 48 -11.74 -17.03 2.61
N GLY A 49 -10.76 -17.26 1.75
CA GLY A 49 -10.79 -18.36 0.79
C GLY A 49 -11.93 -18.26 -0.23
N ALA A 50 -12.39 -17.05 -0.53
CA ALA A 50 -13.41 -16.84 -1.55
C ALA A 50 -12.91 -17.34 -2.91
N ALA A 51 -13.79 -18.00 -3.67
CA ALA A 51 -13.48 -18.44 -5.02
C ALA A 51 -13.49 -17.27 -6.01
N ASP A 52 -12.84 -17.46 -7.15
CA ASP A 52 -12.91 -16.58 -8.31
C ASP A 52 -12.53 -15.12 -8.01
N VAL A 53 -11.53 -14.92 -7.13
CA VAL A 53 -10.95 -13.60 -6.87
C VAL A 53 -9.92 -13.31 -7.97
N PRO A 54 -10.12 -12.26 -8.79
CA PRO A 54 -9.18 -11.95 -9.86
C PRO A 54 -7.84 -11.50 -9.28
N ALA A 55 -6.73 -12.00 -9.84
CA ALA A 55 -5.41 -11.56 -9.46
C ALA A 55 -5.25 -10.05 -9.68
N PRO A 56 -4.61 -9.31 -8.74
CA PRO A 56 -4.34 -7.90 -8.96
C PRO A 56 -3.27 -7.73 -10.04
N ASP A 57 -3.36 -6.64 -10.81
CA ASP A 57 -2.25 -6.23 -11.67
C ASP A 57 -1.11 -5.62 -10.86
N GLY A 58 0.07 -5.47 -11.48
CA GLY A 58 1.25 -4.94 -10.80
C GLY A 58 1.10 -3.48 -10.34
N ALA A 59 0.29 -2.67 -11.04
CA ALA A 59 0.07 -1.28 -10.66
C ALA A 59 -0.75 -1.20 -9.37
N MET A 60 -1.80 -2.00 -9.26
CA MET A 60 -2.63 -2.14 -8.08
C MET A 60 -1.83 -2.64 -6.88
N VAL A 61 -0.95 -3.63 -7.08
CA VAL A 61 -0.10 -4.14 -6.00
C VAL A 61 0.79 -3.02 -5.45
N PHE A 62 1.51 -2.29 -6.30
CA PHE A 62 2.37 -1.19 -5.80
C PHE A 62 1.57 -0.04 -5.20
N TRP A 63 0.40 0.28 -5.78
CA TRP A 63 -0.49 1.30 -5.23
C TRP A 63 -0.94 0.93 -3.82
N LEU A 64 -1.39 -0.32 -3.60
CA LEU A 64 -1.81 -0.83 -2.30
C LEU A 64 -0.66 -0.88 -1.30
N THR A 65 0.55 -1.27 -1.72
CA THR A 65 1.74 -1.24 -0.87
C THR A 65 2.02 0.18 -0.36
N VAL A 66 2.01 1.18 -1.25
CA VAL A 66 2.20 2.59 -0.87
C VAL A 66 1.09 3.04 0.07
N ASP A 67 -0.16 2.74 -0.25
CA ASP A 67 -1.32 3.14 0.56
C ASP A 67 -1.26 2.55 1.97
N THR A 68 -0.92 1.26 2.08
CA THR A 68 -0.81 0.55 3.36
C THR A 68 0.28 1.17 4.24
N ILE A 69 1.47 1.43 3.68
CA ILE A 69 2.56 2.05 4.46
C ILE A 69 2.20 3.47 4.86
N ALA A 70 1.58 4.26 3.96
CA ALA A 70 1.12 5.60 4.27
C ALA A 70 0.08 5.61 5.40
N ALA A 71 -0.85 4.65 5.39
CA ALA A 71 -1.87 4.52 6.42
C ALA A 71 -1.26 4.20 7.79
N GLN A 72 -0.25 3.31 7.83
CA GLN A 72 0.44 2.93 9.08
C GLN A 72 1.27 4.09 9.64
N LEU A 73 1.98 4.82 8.77
CA LEU A 73 2.66 6.06 9.14
C LEU A 73 1.69 7.10 9.72
N ALA A 74 0.49 7.22 9.15
CA ALA A 74 -0.52 8.16 9.63
C ALA A 74 -1.21 7.70 10.92
N ALA A 75 -1.28 6.39 11.18
CA ALA A 75 -1.88 5.83 12.39
C ALA A 75 -0.95 5.99 13.60
N ASP A 76 0.29 5.49 13.48
CA ASP A 76 1.19 5.29 14.62
C ASP A 76 2.57 5.95 14.45
N GLY A 77 2.83 6.59 13.30
CA GLY A 77 4.12 7.21 13.01
C GLY A 77 5.22 6.21 12.65
N GLU A 78 6.47 6.60 12.89
CA GLU A 78 7.66 5.79 12.61
C GLU A 78 7.91 4.78 13.76
N THR A 79 7.09 3.74 13.85
CA THR A 79 7.21 2.71 14.90
C THR A 79 8.38 1.75 14.64
N ALA A 80 8.78 1.00 15.68
CA ALA A 80 9.82 -0.03 15.57
C ALA A 80 9.41 -1.22 14.69
N GLU A 81 8.12 -1.45 14.49
CA GLU A 81 7.57 -2.57 13.69
C GLU A 81 7.44 -2.20 12.21
N LEU A 82 7.38 -0.91 11.89
CA LEU A 82 7.18 -0.43 10.52
C LEU A 82 8.25 -0.91 9.53
N PRO A 83 9.56 -1.01 9.88
CA PRO A 83 10.56 -1.59 8.98
C PRO A 83 10.29 -3.07 8.63
N LEU A 84 9.71 -3.86 9.56
CA LEU A 84 9.35 -5.25 9.30
C LEU A 84 8.18 -5.31 8.31
N LEU A 85 7.16 -4.47 8.51
CA LEU A 85 6.04 -4.35 7.57
C LEU A 85 6.51 -3.89 6.17
N MET A 86 7.36 -2.87 6.10
CA MET A 86 7.93 -2.41 4.83
C MET A 86 8.69 -3.54 4.12
N SER A 87 9.41 -4.37 4.88
CA SER A 87 10.17 -5.50 4.32
C SER A 87 9.22 -6.57 3.78
N SER A 88 8.20 -6.99 4.54
CA SER A 88 7.26 -8.02 4.10
C SER A 88 6.43 -7.59 2.89
N LEU A 89 6.07 -6.31 2.81
CA LEU A 89 5.33 -5.77 1.65
C LEU A 89 6.19 -5.60 0.39
N THR A 90 7.52 -5.68 0.49
CA THR A 90 8.44 -5.43 -0.64
C THR A 90 9.33 -6.62 -0.99
N GLU A 91 9.41 -7.66 -0.16
CA GLU A 91 10.34 -8.78 -0.33
C GLU A 91 10.14 -9.56 -1.63
N HIS A 92 8.91 -9.67 -2.12
CA HIS A 92 8.58 -10.36 -3.36
C HIS A 92 8.69 -9.47 -4.61
N HIS A 93 9.06 -8.19 -4.45
CA HIS A 93 9.10 -7.22 -5.53
C HIS A 93 10.56 -6.83 -5.86
N THR A 94 11.23 -7.68 -6.62
CA THR A 94 12.56 -7.35 -7.14
C THR A 94 12.51 -6.05 -7.95
N GLY A 95 13.39 -5.10 -7.62
CA GLY A 95 13.37 -3.78 -8.25
C GLY A 95 12.18 -2.91 -7.83
N PHE A 96 11.60 -3.13 -6.64
CA PHE A 96 10.50 -2.32 -6.09
C PHE A 96 10.75 -0.83 -6.25
N PHE A 97 11.90 -0.31 -5.79
CA PHE A 97 12.24 1.11 -5.88
C PHE A 97 12.41 1.63 -7.31
N ASP A 98 12.72 0.76 -8.27
CA ASP A 98 12.80 1.14 -9.68
C ASP A 98 11.42 1.31 -10.30
N GLN A 99 10.37 0.73 -9.73
CA GLN A 99 9.00 0.74 -10.27
C GLN A 99 8.08 1.67 -9.48
N VAL A 100 8.09 1.60 -8.15
CA VAL A 100 7.12 2.24 -7.26
C VAL A 100 7.10 3.78 -7.38
N TRP A 101 8.21 4.42 -7.72
CA TRP A 101 8.24 5.88 -7.89
C TRP A 101 7.37 6.38 -9.05
N ARG A 102 6.97 5.48 -9.96
CA ARG A 102 6.03 5.77 -11.06
C ARG A 102 4.57 5.53 -10.69
N VAL A 103 4.28 5.03 -9.49
CA VAL A 103 2.90 4.84 -9.03
C VAL A 103 2.23 6.18 -8.83
N ASP A 104 1.05 6.33 -9.41
CA ASP A 104 0.20 7.51 -9.26
C ASP A 104 -0.58 7.43 -7.94
N HIS A 105 0.12 7.71 -6.85
CA HIS A 105 -0.44 7.76 -5.50
C HIS A 105 0.06 9.02 -4.78
N PRO A 106 -0.81 9.81 -4.13
CA PRO A 106 -0.42 11.07 -3.47
C PRO A 106 0.72 10.91 -2.44
N ALA A 107 0.71 9.79 -1.70
CA ALA A 107 1.72 9.48 -0.68
C ALA A 107 3.02 8.84 -1.20
N THR A 108 3.21 8.60 -2.51
CA THR A 108 4.38 7.87 -3.04
C THR A 108 5.70 8.47 -2.57
N ALA A 109 5.89 9.79 -2.71
CA ALA A 109 7.12 10.46 -2.28
C ALA A 109 7.33 10.35 -0.76
N TYR A 110 6.28 10.58 0.03
CA TYR A 110 6.33 10.53 1.50
C TYR A 110 6.73 9.13 2.02
N VAL A 111 6.12 8.08 1.47
CA VAL A 111 6.43 6.68 1.83
C VAL A 111 7.87 6.33 1.48
N LEU A 112 8.34 6.72 0.30
CA LEU A 112 9.73 6.47 -0.14
C LEU A 112 10.75 7.20 0.74
N GLU A 113 10.43 8.39 1.24
CA GLU A 113 11.27 9.11 2.20
C GLU A 113 11.33 8.40 3.54
N ALA A 114 10.20 7.94 4.07
CA ALA A 114 10.13 7.16 5.30
C ALA A 114 10.94 5.86 5.19
N MET A 115 10.75 5.11 4.09
CA MET A 115 11.59 3.94 3.78
C MET A 115 13.07 4.31 3.73
N GLY A 116 13.43 5.44 3.10
CA GLY A 116 14.80 5.93 3.06
C GLY A 116 15.39 6.21 4.45
N ARG A 117 14.59 6.66 5.42
CA ARG A 117 15.03 6.92 6.80
C ARG A 117 15.15 5.64 7.64
N MET A 118 14.21 4.71 7.47
CA MET A 118 14.00 3.62 8.41
C MET A 118 14.53 2.25 7.95
N HIS A 119 14.84 2.08 6.66
CA HIS A 119 15.21 0.76 6.13
C HIS A 119 16.53 0.25 6.73
N PRO A 120 16.59 -0.98 7.28
CA PRO A 120 17.78 -1.51 7.95
C PRO A 120 18.95 -1.77 6.99
N ASP A 121 18.65 -2.22 5.77
CA ASP A 121 19.67 -2.32 4.72
C ASP A 121 20.00 -0.95 4.10
N LYS A 122 21.29 -0.58 4.14
CA LYS A 122 21.78 0.71 3.65
C LYS A 122 21.62 0.88 2.14
N LYS A 123 21.69 -0.21 1.37
CA LYS A 123 21.54 -0.16 -0.10
C LYS A 123 20.09 0.16 -0.46
N SER A 124 19.14 -0.58 0.09
CA SER A 124 17.70 -0.30 -0.06
C SER A 124 17.33 1.09 0.45
N ALA A 125 17.86 1.53 1.59
CA ALA A 125 17.65 2.89 2.08
C ALA A 125 18.15 3.96 1.07
N LYS A 126 19.25 3.71 0.36
CA LYS A 126 19.76 4.62 -0.67
C LYS A 126 18.87 4.63 -1.91
N GLU A 127 18.41 3.46 -2.35
CA GLU A 127 17.51 3.36 -3.50
C GLU A 127 16.15 4.01 -3.22
N ALA A 128 15.60 3.84 -2.02
CA ALA A 128 14.40 4.53 -1.56
C ALA A 128 14.51 6.06 -1.64
N ARG A 129 15.63 6.63 -1.16
CA ARG A 129 15.88 8.09 -1.24
C ARG A 129 15.97 8.59 -2.69
N LYS A 130 16.59 7.83 -3.58
CA LYS A 130 16.64 8.17 -5.02
C LYS A 130 15.24 8.10 -5.64
N ALA A 131 14.48 7.06 -5.32
CA ALA A 131 13.12 6.89 -5.79
C ALA A 131 12.22 8.03 -5.29
N ALA A 132 12.35 8.45 -4.02
CA ALA A 132 11.65 9.61 -3.47
C ALA A 132 11.95 10.89 -4.27
N PHE A 133 13.23 11.14 -4.59
CA PHE A 133 13.62 12.29 -5.41
C PHE A 133 12.98 12.27 -6.80
N LYS A 134 12.96 11.10 -7.46
CA LYS A 134 12.29 10.92 -8.76
C LYS A 134 10.77 11.16 -8.66
N ALA A 135 10.13 10.62 -7.62
CA ALA A 135 8.69 10.77 -7.40
C ALA A 135 8.29 12.24 -7.23
N ARG A 136 9.00 13.01 -6.38
CA ARG A 136 8.75 14.44 -6.21
C ARG A 136 8.96 15.22 -7.51
N SER A 137 10.02 14.92 -8.25
CA SER A 137 10.33 15.62 -9.51
C SER A 137 9.28 15.40 -10.60
N ARG A 138 8.47 14.34 -10.49
CA ARG A 138 7.36 14.05 -11.39
C ARG A 138 6.05 14.74 -10.96
N GLN A 139 5.90 15.02 -9.66
CA GLN A 139 4.73 15.67 -9.08
C GLN A 139 4.81 17.20 -9.09
N ALA A 140 6.01 17.75 -9.27
CA ALA A 140 6.30 19.18 -9.44
C ALA A 140 6.03 19.64 -10.89
#